data_AF-A0A6N2YIH7-F1
#
_entry.id   AF-A0A6N2YIH7-F1
#
_cell.length_a   1.000
_cell.length_b   1.000
_cell.length_c   1.000
_cell.angle_alpha   90.00
_cell.angle_beta   90.00
_cell.angle_gamma   90.00
#
_symmetry.space_group_name_H-M   'P 1'
#
loop_
_entity.id
_entity.type
_entity.pdbx_description
1 polymer ?
#
loop_
_entity_poly.entity_id
_entity_poly.type
_entity_poly.pdbx_seq_one_letter_code
_entity_poly.pdbx_strand_id
1 'polypeptide(L)'
;MKEIYSVKLPKHIVFGDPWYFERYSGEELNRLIVDVYPHSQYQARVVLEEIPDEENPDFMLCSLSIYMAPEQAMQTYLQDMVYESQTHTVKKLGVDTARYYLGVDDRDDIIRTGGDGYWGAYHEMTRMIRGHIHLDATILTIAVPDNVSMEDMRQWLNYFFQDVQQVENVPKLGEEAAEEQNVNEGIYITQ
;
A
#
# COMPACT_ATOMS: atom_id res chain seq x y z
N MET A 1 -12.07 -4.46 6.30
CA MET A 1 -12.46 -4.43 4.88
C MET A 1 -11.22 -4.16 4.02
N LYS A 2 -11.09 -4.76 2.83
CA LYS A 2 -9.97 -4.55 1.91
C LYS A 2 -10.50 -4.43 0.48
N GLU A 3 -10.10 -3.38 -0.22
CA GLU A 3 -10.45 -3.11 -1.63
C GLU A 3 -9.17 -2.90 -2.43
N ILE A 4 -9.06 -3.55 -3.58
CA ILE A 4 -7.88 -3.48 -4.45
C ILE A 4 -8.28 -2.84 -5.77
N TYR A 5 -7.48 -1.89 -6.24
CA TYR A 5 -7.71 -1.15 -7.46
C TYR A 5 -6.50 -1.21 -8.38
N SER A 6 -6.73 -1.51 -9.65
CA SER A 6 -5.80 -1.21 -10.72
C SER A 6 -5.86 0.28 -11.02
N VAL A 7 -4.70 0.90 -11.16
CA VAL A 7 -4.56 2.30 -11.56
C VAL A 7 -3.44 2.40 -12.59
N LYS A 8 -3.47 3.47 -13.39
CA LYS A 8 -2.31 3.83 -14.21
C LYS A 8 -1.10 4.04 -13.32
N LEU A 9 0.06 3.49 -13.72
CA LEU A 9 1.33 3.70 -13.00
C LEU A 9 1.61 5.20 -12.87
N PRO A 10 1.71 5.74 -11.64
CA PRO A 10 2.16 7.10 -11.43
C PRO A 10 3.58 7.30 -11.95
N LYS A 11 3.86 8.45 -12.53
CA LYS A 11 5.20 8.85 -12.96
C LYS A 11 6.01 9.44 -11.81
N HIS A 12 5.36 10.07 -10.84
CA HIS A 12 5.99 10.70 -9.70
C HIS A 12 5.09 10.60 -8.47
N ILE A 13 5.69 10.24 -7.34
CA ILE A 13 4.99 10.18 -6.04
C ILE A 13 5.83 10.90 -5.00
N VAL A 14 5.17 11.77 -4.24
CA VAL A 14 5.78 12.52 -3.16
C VAL A 14 4.93 12.38 -1.91
N PHE A 15 5.56 12.11 -0.77
CA PHE A 15 4.90 12.06 0.53
C PHE A 15 5.83 12.56 1.63
N GLY A 16 5.32 13.38 2.54
CA GLY A 16 6.04 13.78 3.74
C GLY A 16 5.41 14.98 4.43
N ASP A 17 5.94 15.36 5.58
CA ASP A 17 5.51 16.61 6.22
C ASP A 17 5.87 17.81 5.32
N PRO A 18 4.92 18.71 4.98
CA PRO A 18 5.19 19.91 4.19
C PRO A 18 6.36 20.73 4.74
N TRP A 19 6.52 20.78 6.06
CA TRP A 19 7.59 21.51 6.72
C TRP A 19 8.97 20.95 6.41
N TYR A 20 9.10 19.63 6.17
CA TYR A 20 10.40 19.04 5.85
C TYR A 20 10.97 19.57 4.54
N PHE A 21 10.12 19.77 3.52
CA PHE A 21 10.52 20.31 2.23
C PHE A 21 11.05 21.75 2.32
N GLU A 22 10.55 22.54 3.28
CA GLU A 22 11.00 23.91 3.51
C GLU A 22 12.32 23.97 4.29
N ARG A 23 12.58 22.96 5.15
CA ARG A 23 13.63 23.01 6.17
C ARG A 23 14.87 22.20 5.83
N TYR A 24 14.71 21.10 5.12
CA TYR A 24 15.79 20.14 4.85
C TYR A 24 16.09 20.06 3.36
N SER A 25 17.25 19.52 3.01
CA SER A 25 17.63 19.26 1.62
C SER A 25 18.60 18.08 1.53
N GLY A 26 18.79 17.54 0.32
CA GLY A 26 19.72 16.45 0.08
C GLY A 26 19.39 15.18 0.86
N GLU A 27 20.41 14.55 1.44
CA GLU A 27 20.25 13.26 2.13
C GLU A 27 19.35 13.35 3.36
N GLU A 28 19.39 14.47 4.09
CA GLU A 28 18.54 14.66 5.27
C GLU A 28 17.06 14.68 4.91
N LEU A 29 16.69 15.41 3.84
CA LEU A 29 15.33 15.40 3.33
C LEU A 29 14.92 14.01 2.84
N ASN A 30 15.77 13.35 2.05
CA ASN A 30 15.49 12.03 1.47
C ASN A 30 15.22 10.94 2.53
N ARG A 31 15.78 11.10 3.73
CA ARG A 31 15.52 10.20 4.87
C ARG A 31 14.13 10.38 5.49
N LEU A 32 13.54 11.56 5.34
CA LEU A 32 12.27 11.94 5.98
C LEU A 32 11.06 11.79 5.05
N ILE A 33 11.26 11.92 3.74
CA ILE A 33 10.18 11.93 2.75
C ILE A 33 10.24 10.74 1.79
N VAL A 34 9.19 10.57 1.00
CA VAL A 34 9.21 9.84 -0.26
C VAL A 34 9.18 10.87 -1.38
N ASP A 35 10.08 10.74 -2.34
CA ASP A 35 10.10 11.47 -3.61
C ASP A 35 10.68 10.51 -4.64
N VAL A 36 9.81 9.83 -5.39
CA VAL A 36 10.18 8.67 -6.20
C VAL A 36 9.56 8.69 -7.59
N TYR A 37 10.32 8.16 -8.55
CA TYR A 37 9.91 7.95 -9.92
C TYR A 37 9.84 6.44 -10.17
N PRO A 38 8.63 5.86 -10.22
CA PRO A 38 8.47 4.42 -10.36
C PRO A 38 9.11 3.88 -11.65
N HIS A 39 9.65 2.66 -11.59
CA HIS A 39 10.27 2.05 -12.75
C HIS A 39 9.23 1.79 -13.85
N SER A 40 9.52 2.16 -15.10
CA SER A 40 8.53 2.17 -16.19
C SER A 40 7.98 0.80 -16.59
N GLN A 41 8.60 -0.29 -16.11
CA GLN A 41 8.12 -1.67 -16.32
C GLN A 41 7.15 -2.15 -15.23
N TYR A 42 6.89 -1.34 -14.20
CA TYR A 42 5.97 -1.68 -13.14
C TYR A 42 4.53 -1.44 -13.55
N GLN A 43 3.63 -2.11 -12.86
CA GLN A 43 2.23 -1.72 -12.74
C GLN A 43 1.98 -1.16 -11.34
N ALA A 44 0.86 -0.46 -11.18
CA ALA A 44 0.42 0.04 -9.88
C ALA A 44 -0.88 -0.64 -9.44
N ARG A 45 -0.98 -0.91 -8.14
CA ARG A 45 -2.23 -1.21 -7.45
C ARG A 45 -2.37 -0.28 -6.25
N VAL A 46 -3.59 0.20 -6.01
CA VAL A 46 -3.92 0.92 -4.79
C VAL A 46 -4.80 0.02 -3.94
N VAL A 47 -4.44 -0.15 -2.68
CA VAL A 47 -5.21 -0.91 -1.70
C VAL A 47 -5.77 0.07 -0.67
N LEU A 48 -7.08 0.04 -0.52
CA LEU A 48 -7.78 0.70 0.58
C LEU A 48 -8.11 -0.38 1.61
N GLU A 49 -7.67 -0.18 2.85
CA GLU A 49 -7.84 -1.16 3.90
C GLU A 49 -8.32 -0.50 5.19
N GLU A 50 -9.26 -1.16 5.84
CA GLU A 50 -9.83 -0.79 7.15
C GLU A 50 -9.76 -2.04 8.05
N ILE A 51 -8.99 -1.97 9.12
CA ILE A 51 -8.82 -3.08 10.07
C ILE A 51 -9.08 -2.61 11.50
N PRO A 52 -9.59 -3.47 12.40
CA PRO A 52 -9.63 -3.13 13.82
C PRO A 52 -8.21 -2.96 14.35
N ASP A 53 -8.01 -1.97 15.22
CA ASP A 53 -6.77 -1.81 15.96
C ASP A 53 -6.54 -3.00 16.91
N GLU A 54 -5.29 -3.45 17.02
CA GLU A 54 -4.94 -4.63 17.81
C GLU A 54 -5.15 -4.42 19.32
N GLU A 55 -4.91 -3.19 19.81
CA GLU A 55 -5.04 -2.84 21.22
C GLU A 55 -6.47 -2.36 21.55
N ASN A 56 -7.17 -1.78 20.58
CA ASN A 56 -8.53 -1.26 20.70
C ASN A 56 -9.41 -1.69 19.51
N PRO A 57 -9.97 -2.91 19.53
CA PRO A 57 -10.75 -3.45 18.39
C PRO A 57 -12.03 -2.67 18.03
N ASP A 58 -12.52 -1.80 18.90
CA ASP A 58 -13.65 -0.90 18.62
C ASP A 58 -13.23 0.31 17.75
N PHE A 59 -11.93 0.52 17.60
CA PHE A 59 -11.33 1.55 16.76
C PHE A 59 -10.82 0.93 15.46
N MET A 60 -11.14 1.56 14.34
CA MET A 60 -10.74 1.08 13.01
C MET A 60 -9.59 1.92 12.47
N LEU A 61 -8.51 1.27 12.07
CA LEU A 61 -7.38 1.86 11.36
C LEU A 61 -7.64 1.79 9.85
N CYS A 62 -7.57 2.95 9.21
CA CYS A 62 -7.68 3.06 7.76
C CYS A 62 -6.30 3.30 7.12
N SER A 63 -6.05 2.69 5.96
CA SER A 63 -4.82 2.92 5.20
C SER A 63 -5.05 2.93 3.69
N LEU A 64 -4.23 3.75 3.00
CA LEU A 64 -4.09 3.76 1.55
C LEU A 64 -2.68 3.30 1.21
N SER A 65 -2.56 2.19 0.49
CA SER A 65 -1.26 1.63 0.09
C SER A 65 -1.10 1.61 -1.42
N ILE A 66 0.03 2.11 -1.92
CA ILE A 66 0.40 2.14 -3.35
C ILE A 66 1.47 1.09 -3.60
N TYR A 67 1.09 0.00 -4.26
CA TYR A 67 1.98 -1.09 -4.66
C TYR A 67 2.48 -0.86 -6.07
N MET A 68 3.79 -0.90 -6.27
CA MET A 68 4.40 -0.75 -7.60
C MET A 68 5.41 -1.87 -7.81
N ALA A 69 5.12 -2.75 -8.78
CA ALA A 69 5.88 -3.96 -9.05
C ALA A 69 5.63 -4.45 -10.49
N PRO A 70 6.49 -5.33 -11.04
CA PRO A 70 6.15 -6.06 -12.26
C PRO A 70 4.86 -6.88 -12.08
N GLU A 71 4.05 -6.95 -13.13
CA GLU A 71 2.73 -7.63 -13.12
C GLU A 71 2.79 -9.04 -12.52
N GLN A 72 3.75 -9.84 -12.97
CA GLN A 72 3.94 -11.23 -12.56
C GLN A 72 4.25 -11.42 -11.06
N ALA A 73 4.71 -10.39 -10.37
CA ALA A 73 5.04 -10.42 -8.95
C ALA A 73 4.02 -9.69 -8.06
N MET A 74 3.12 -8.90 -8.67
CA MET A 74 2.16 -8.04 -7.95
C MET A 74 1.32 -8.84 -6.94
N GLN A 75 0.84 -10.02 -7.34
CA GLN A 75 -0.01 -10.85 -6.49
C GLN A 75 0.69 -11.30 -5.21
N THR A 76 1.99 -11.61 -5.27
CA THR A 76 2.77 -12.00 -4.10
C THR A 76 2.79 -10.89 -3.06
N TYR A 77 2.99 -9.65 -3.49
CA TYR A 77 3.04 -8.51 -2.58
C TYR A 77 1.67 -8.11 -2.02
N LEU A 78 0.59 -8.24 -2.80
CA LEU A 78 -0.78 -7.99 -2.33
C LEU A 78 -1.24 -8.99 -1.25
N GLN A 79 -0.60 -10.15 -1.18
CA GLN A 79 -0.77 -11.18 -0.14
C GLN A 79 0.20 -11.03 1.03
N ASP A 80 0.87 -9.87 1.13
CA ASP A 80 1.84 -9.55 2.18
C ASP A 80 3.03 -10.52 2.25
N MET A 81 3.34 -11.17 1.11
CA MET A 81 4.48 -12.07 0.97
C MET A 81 5.66 -11.38 0.29
N VAL A 82 6.86 -11.82 0.65
CA VAL A 82 8.13 -11.42 0.02
C VAL A 82 8.89 -12.66 -0.42
N TYR A 83 9.66 -12.58 -1.49
CA TYR A 83 10.49 -13.70 -1.92
C TYR A 83 11.69 -13.85 -0.98
N GLU A 84 12.05 -15.09 -0.63
CA GLU A 84 13.19 -15.39 0.26
C GLU A 84 14.52 -14.78 -0.25
N SER A 85 14.68 -14.67 -1.56
CA SER A 85 15.86 -14.07 -2.18
C SER A 85 15.96 -12.54 -2.05
N GLN A 86 14.92 -11.89 -1.53
CA GLN A 86 14.84 -10.44 -1.41
C GLN A 86 15.29 -9.95 -0.04
N THR A 87 15.91 -8.77 -0.03
CA THR A 87 16.04 -7.94 1.16
C THR A 87 14.87 -6.97 1.20
N HIS A 88 14.17 -6.94 2.33
CA HIS A 88 13.07 -6.02 2.61
C HIS A 88 13.57 -4.89 3.52
N THR A 89 13.49 -3.65 3.03
CA THR A 89 13.80 -2.45 3.82
C THR A 89 12.54 -1.65 4.04
N VAL A 90 12.47 -0.99 5.21
CA VAL A 90 11.33 -0.17 5.61
C VAL A 90 11.83 1.19 6.09
N LYS A 91 11.37 2.25 5.43
CA LYS A 91 11.54 3.63 5.87
C LYS A 91 10.24 4.12 6.48
N LYS A 92 10.22 4.33 7.80
CA LYS A 92 9.09 4.93 8.51
C LYS A 92 9.04 6.43 8.24
N LEU A 93 7.86 6.97 7.97
CA LEU A 93 7.64 8.35 7.55
C LEU A 93 6.86 9.09 8.64
N GLY A 94 7.53 10.05 9.27
CA GLY A 94 6.98 10.87 10.34
C GLY A 94 6.35 12.16 9.83
N VAL A 95 5.48 12.76 10.64
CA VAL A 95 5.04 14.14 10.52
C VAL A 95 5.15 14.83 11.88
N ASP A 96 5.54 16.10 11.87
CA ASP A 96 5.75 16.95 13.06
C ASP A 96 4.83 18.19 13.06
N THR A 97 4.01 18.36 12.02
CA THR A 97 3.08 19.50 11.90
C THR A 97 1.61 19.08 11.83
N ALA A 98 1.29 17.88 12.31
CA ALA A 98 -0.05 17.29 12.28
C ALA A 98 -0.72 17.29 10.88
N ARG A 99 0.09 17.12 9.83
CA ARG A 99 -0.33 17.00 8.44
C ARG A 99 0.77 16.38 7.58
N TYR A 100 0.37 15.74 6.48
CA TYR A 100 1.29 15.35 5.41
C TYR A 100 0.85 15.97 4.08
N TYR A 101 1.82 16.17 3.21
CA TYR A 101 1.64 16.39 1.78
C TYR A 101 1.61 15.04 1.07
N LEU A 102 0.66 14.86 0.15
CA LEU A 102 0.65 13.75 -0.80
C LEU A 102 0.55 14.33 -2.20
N GLY A 103 1.53 14.01 -3.04
CA GLY A 103 1.54 14.32 -4.46
C GLY A 103 1.60 13.04 -5.29
N VAL A 104 0.73 12.93 -6.28
CA VAL A 104 0.70 11.86 -7.29
C VAL A 104 0.58 12.52 -8.65
N ASP A 105 1.65 12.43 -9.45
CA ASP A 105 1.79 13.13 -10.73
C ASP A 105 1.53 14.64 -10.63
N ASP A 106 0.45 15.12 -11.24
CA ASP A 106 0.03 16.52 -11.31
C ASP A 106 -1.03 16.88 -10.26
N ARG A 107 -1.35 15.97 -9.34
CA ARG A 107 -2.38 16.15 -8.33
C ARG A 107 -1.79 16.03 -6.93
N ASP A 108 -2.11 16.98 -6.09
CA ASP A 108 -1.59 17.06 -4.73
C ASP A 108 -2.66 17.51 -3.73
N ASP A 109 -2.40 17.24 -2.45
CA ASP A 109 -3.14 17.83 -1.33
C ASP A 109 -2.32 17.82 -0.04
N ILE A 110 -2.75 18.63 0.94
CA ILE A 110 -2.29 18.63 2.32
C ILE A 110 -3.37 18.04 3.21
N ILE A 111 -3.10 16.85 3.74
CA ILE A 111 -4.03 16.10 4.57
C ILE A 111 -3.67 16.32 6.05
N ARG A 112 -4.65 16.76 6.83
CA ARG A 112 -4.48 16.98 8.28
C ARG A 112 -4.64 15.66 9.01
N THR A 113 -3.61 15.28 9.76
CA THR A 113 -3.59 14.05 10.54
C THR A 113 -4.18 14.22 11.93
N GLY A 114 -4.22 15.46 12.44
CA GLY A 114 -4.70 15.76 13.79
C GLY A 114 -3.67 15.49 14.90
N GLY A 115 -2.54 14.86 14.57
CA GLY A 115 -1.43 14.63 15.50
C GLY A 115 -0.11 14.30 14.79
N ASP A 116 0.96 14.43 15.56
CA ASP A 116 2.33 14.12 15.12
C ASP A 116 2.61 12.61 15.23
N GLY A 117 3.72 12.15 14.65
CA GLY A 117 4.15 10.75 14.73
C GLY A 117 4.31 10.10 13.36
N TYR A 118 4.28 8.77 13.30
CA TYR A 118 4.44 8.02 12.04
C TYR A 118 3.11 7.86 11.32
N TRP A 119 3.04 8.37 10.09
CA TRP A 119 1.84 8.35 9.24
C TRP A 119 2.05 7.61 7.92
N GLY A 120 3.22 7.04 7.71
CA GLY A 120 3.44 6.18 6.57
C GLY A 120 4.67 5.31 6.70
N ALA A 121 4.79 4.38 5.76
CA ALA A 121 5.95 3.53 5.60
C ALA A 121 6.22 3.31 4.10
N TYR A 122 7.48 3.43 3.73
CA TYR A 122 7.95 3.11 2.39
C TYR A 122 8.78 1.84 2.44
N HIS A 123 8.31 0.82 1.74
CA HIS A 123 8.90 -0.49 1.66
C HIS A 123 9.62 -0.64 0.32
N GLU A 124 10.83 -1.18 0.35
CA GLU A 124 11.55 -1.59 -0.85
C GLU A 124 11.91 -3.07 -0.76
N MET A 125 11.64 -3.79 -1.83
CA MET A 125 12.05 -5.18 -2.01
C MET A 125 13.16 -5.19 -3.04
N THR A 126 14.37 -5.57 -2.60
CA THR A 126 15.56 -5.55 -3.46
C THR A 126 16.21 -6.92 -3.51
N ARG A 127 16.93 -7.22 -4.60
CA ARG A 127 17.73 -8.44 -4.72
C ARG A 127 19.09 -8.15 -5.34
N MET A 128 20.05 -9.03 -5.06
CA MET A 128 21.40 -8.95 -5.60
C MET A 128 21.55 -9.84 -6.83
N ILE A 129 21.64 -9.23 -8.02
CA ILE A 129 21.85 -9.94 -9.28
C ILE A 129 23.22 -9.59 -9.84
N ARG A 130 24.12 -10.58 -9.92
CA ARG A 130 25.46 -10.43 -10.50
C ARG A 130 26.25 -9.23 -9.93
N GLY A 131 26.11 -8.97 -8.63
CA GLY A 131 26.81 -7.88 -7.94
C GLY A 131 26.11 -6.51 -8.01
N HIS A 132 24.91 -6.43 -8.61
CA HIS A 132 24.10 -5.22 -8.66
C HIS A 132 22.81 -5.35 -7.86
N ILE A 133 22.47 -4.30 -7.09
CA ILE A 133 21.17 -4.19 -6.43
C ILE A 133 20.12 -3.93 -7.51
N HIS A 134 19.10 -4.77 -7.54
CA HIS A 134 17.92 -4.59 -8.35
C HIS A 134 16.73 -4.35 -7.43
N LEU A 135 16.01 -3.25 -7.67
CA LEU A 135 14.73 -2.97 -7.02
C LEU A 135 13.67 -3.82 -7.73
N ASP A 136 12.98 -4.67 -6.99
CA ASP A 136 11.93 -5.54 -7.54
C ASP A 136 10.53 -4.96 -7.34
N ALA A 137 10.31 -4.25 -6.23
CA ALA A 137 9.02 -3.65 -5.93
C ALA A 137 9.15 -2.60 -4.81
N THR A 138 8.15 -1.74 -4.76
CA THR A 138 8.04 -0.69 -3.74
C THR A 138 6.58 -0.59 -3.27
N ILE A 139 6.38 -0.34 -1.98
CA ILE A 139 5.05 -0.11 -1.41
C ILE A 139 5.11 1.14 -0.56
N LEU A 140 4.24 2.11 -0.84
CA LEU A 140 3.99 3.25 0.05
C LEU A 140 2.67 3.02 0.77
N THR A 141 2.74 2.75 2.08
CA THR A 141 1.56 2.67 2.95
C THR A 141 1.39 3.99 3.68
N ILE A 142 0.19 4.55 3.62
CA ILE A 142 -0.18 5.83 4.25
C ILE A 142 -1.31 5.56 5.24
N ALA A 143 -1.11 5.94 6.50
CA ALA A 143 -2.16 5.96 7.49
C ALA A 143 -3.15 7.09 7.16
N VAL A 144 -4.43 6.76 7.17
CA VAL A 144 -5.51 7.68 6.86
C VAL A 144 -6.06 8.22 8.20
N PRO A 145 -6.30 9.54 8.33
CA PRO A 145 -6.83 10.11 9.58
C PRO A 145 -8.19 9.53 9.98
N ASP A 146 -8.42 9.37 11.29
CA ASP A 146 -9.59 8.68 11.87
C ASP A 146 -10.96 9.26 11.46
N ASN A 147 -10.99 10.51 11.03
CA ASN A 147 -12.20 11.20 10.58
C ASN A 147 -12.52 10.98 9.09
N VAL A 148 -11.71 10.19 8.39
CA VAL A 148 -11.85 9.89 6.96
C VAL A 148 -12.42 8.48 6.82
N SER A 149 -13.59 8.38 6.19
CA SER A 149 -14.25 7.11 5.97
C SER A 149 -13.71 6.39 4.72
N MET A 150 -14.06 5.11 4.57
CA MET A 150 -13.77 4.36 3.34
C MET A 150 -14.37 5.01 2.08
N GLU A 151 -15.51 5.69 2.19
CA GLU A 151 -16.09 6.42 1.06
C GLU A 151 -15.24 7.65 0.69
N ASP A 152 -14.70 8.36 1.69
CA ASP A 152 -13.78 9.47 1.45
C ASP A 152 -12.47 8.97 0.83
N MET A 153 -11.97 7.81 1.26
CA MET A 153 -10.80 7.17 0.65
C MET A 153 -11.02 6.79 -0.82
N ARG A 154 -12.23 6.34 -1.20
CA ARG A 154 -12.57 6.13 -2.61
C ARG A 154 -12.59 7.43 -3.39
N GLN A 155 -13.02 8.53 -2.78
CA GLN A 155 -12.92 9.86 -3.41
C GLN A 155 -11.46 10.27 -3.60
N TRP A 156 -10.60 10.04 -2.60
CA TRP A 156 -9.15 10.27 -2.70
C TRP A 156 -8.52 9.42 -3.80
N LEU A 157 -8.88 8.14 -3.88
CA LEU A 157 -8.42 7.24 -4.95
C LEU A 157 -8.73 7.82 -6.34
N ASN A 158 -9.97 8.26 -6.58
CA ASN A 158 -10.37 8.85 -7.85
C ASN A 158 -9.77 10.25 -8.09
N TYR A 159 -9.48 10.98 -7.01
CA TYR A 159 -8.79 12.25 -7.08
C TYR A 159 -7.31 12.08 -7.40
N PHE A 160 -6.55 11.22 -6.74
CA PHE A 160 -5.10 11.14 -6.96
C PHE A 160 -4.72 10.30 -8.19
N PHE A 161 -5.49 9.26 -8.50
CA PHE A 161 -5.10 8.25 -9.49
C PHE A 161 -5.93 8.31 -10.77
N GLN A 162 -5.34 7.84 -11.87
CA GLN A 162 -5.96 7.74 -13.19
C GLN A 162 -6.28 6.27 -13.51
N ASP A 163 -7.25 6.07 -14.40
CA ASP A 163 -7.68 4.75 -14.89
C ASP A 163 -8.02 3.76 -13.77
N VAL A 164 -8.69 4.27 -12.72
CA VAL A 164 -9.07 3.50 -11.53
C VAL A 164 -10.09 2.42 -11.91
N GLN A 165 -9.76 1.17 -11.64
CA GLN A 165 -10.63 0.02 -11.83
C GLN A 165 -10.53 -0.91 -10.63
N GLN A 166 -11.66 -1.23 -10.01
CA GLN A 166 -11.68 -2.20 -8.92
C GLN A 166 -11.33 -3.59 -9.46
N VAL A 167 -10.47 -4.30 -8.75
CA VAL A 167 -10.08 -5.68 -9.03
C VAL A 167 -10.75 -6.55 -7.98
N GLU A 168 -11.29 -7.69 -8.39
CA GLU A 168 -11.88 -8.64 -7.44
C GLU A 168 -10.82 -9.11 -6.42
N ASN A 169 -11.24 -9.22 -5.16
CA ASN A 169 -10.39 -9.74 -4.11
C ASN A 169 -10.07 -11.20 -4.44
N VAL A 170 -8.79 -11.48 -4.66
CA VAL A 170 -8.32 -12.86 -4.81
C VAL A 170 -8.40 -13.53 -3.44
N PRO A 171 -9.01 -14.73 -3.32
CA PRO A 171 -9.10 -15.44 -2.07
C PRO A 171 -7.72 -15.58 -1.42
N LYS A 172 -7.67 -15.50 -0.09
CA LYS A 172 -6.43 -15.84 0.63
C LYS A 172 -6.09 -17.29 0.31
N LEU A 173 -4.80 -17.59 0.11
CA LEU A 173 -4.33 -18.95 -0.14
C LEU A 173 -4.83 -19.86 1.01
N GLY A 174 -5.90 -20.62 0.77
CA GLY A 174 -6.60 -21.41 1.79
C GLY A 174 -8.14 -21.35 1.76
N GLU A 175 -8.75 -20.38 1.07
CA GLU A 175 -10.22 -20.27 1.01
C GLU A 175 -10.86 -21.20 -0.04
N GLU A 176 -10.18 -21.51 -1.16
CA GLU A 176 -10.68 -22.47 -2.15
C GLU A 176 -10.73 -23.92 -1.63
N ALA A 177 -9.94 -24.27 -0.60
CA ALA A 177 -9.92 -25.62 -0.05
C ALA A 177 -11.16 -25.95 0.81
N ALA A 178 -11.95 -24.94 1.21
CA ALA A 178 -13.12 -25.12 2.07
C ALA A 178 -14.43 -25.32 1.28
N GLU A 179 -14.50 -24.89 0.02
CA GLU A 179 -15.73 -24.97 -0.78
C GLU A 179 -15.87 -26.29 -1.58
N GLU A 180 -14.80 -27.06 -1.77
CA GLU A 180 -14.87 -28.35 -2.48
C GLU A 180 -15.20 -29.58 -1.60
N GLN A 181 -15.42 -29.42 -0.29
CA GLN A 181 -15.70 -30.57 0.61
C GLN A 181 -17.18 -30.77 0.99
N ASN A 182 -18.12 -29.97 0.47
CA ASN A 182 -19.54 -30.09 0.80
C ASN A 182 -20.43 -30.67 -0.31
N VAL A 183 -19.91 -31.59 -1.14
CA VAL A 183 -20.73 -32.39 -2.07
C VAL A 183 -20.25 -33.85 -2.10
N ASN A 184 -20.43 -34.59 -1.00
CA ASN A 184 -20.65 -36.05 -1.06
C ASN A 184 -21.15 -36.62 0.27
N GLU A 185 -22.31 -36.18 0.74
CA GLU A 185 -23.11 -37.00 1.65
C GLU A 185 -24.16 -37.75 0.83
N GLY A 186 -23.87 -39.00 0.52
CA GLY A 186 -24.80 -39.89 -0.14
C GLY A 186 -24.24 -41.29 -0.31
N ILE A 187 -24.74 -42.20 0.56
CA ILE A 187 -25.00 -43.64 0.37
C ILE A 187 -24.48 -44.44 1.58
N TYR A 188 -25.38 -44.65 2.55
CA TYR A 188 -25.30 -45.77 3.48
C TYR A 188 -25.98 -46.98 2.83
N ILE A 189 -25.27 -48.10 2.71
CA ILE A 189 -25.87 -49.42 2.47
C ILE A 189 -25.48 -50.32 3.64
N THR A 190 -26.50 -50.80 4.34
CA THR A 190 -26.49 -51.77 5.44
C THR A 190 -25.94 -53.14 5.04
N GLN A 191 -25.24 -53.78 5.97
CA GLN A 191 -25.27 -55.23 6.18
C GLN A 191 -25.37 -55.51 7.68
#